data_AF-A0A9E1ZYR8-F1
#
_entry.id   AF-A0A9E1ZYR8-F1
#
_cell.length_a   1.000
_cell.length_b   1.000
_cell.length_c   1.000
_cell.angle_alpha   90.00
_cell.angle_beta   90.00
_cell.angle_gamma   90.00
#
_symmetry.space_group_name_H-M   'P 1'
#
loop_
_entity.id
_entity.type
_entity.pdbx_description
1 polymer ?
#
loop_
_entity_poly.entity_id
_entity_poly.type
_entity_poly.pdbx_seq_one_letter_code
_entity_poly.pdbx_strand_id
1 'polypeptide(L)'
;ERAHSLRVYNHLSEIWHMVARTAFVQLDHSVLQLIGTVVGMAIIYLAAPIMAIWSGITGDELLGLAGGGAWLVMAITFLPTLRLYKMNPAWAMALPLAGLIYTAMTVDSARQHWAGRGGAWKGRSYSS
;
A
#
# COMPACT_ATOMS: atom_id res chain seq x y z
N GLU A 1 16.80 31.86 -1.69
CA GLU A 1 15.42 31.63 -1.21
C GLU A 1 15.20 30.13 -1.03
N ARG A 2 14.51 29.69 0.04
CA ARG A 2 14.20 28.27 0.26
C ARG A 2 12.74 28.03 -0.11
N ALA A 3 12.49 27.17 -1.09
CA ALA A 3 11.14 26.72 -1.42
C ALA A 3 10.59 25.86 -0.27
N HIS A 4 9.42 26.21 0.26
CA HIS A 4 8.73 25.46 1.31
C HIS A 4 7.50 24.77 0.71
N SER A 5 7.40 23.44 0.84
CA SER A 5 6.20 22.70 0.43
C SER A 5 5.05 23.05 1.36
N LEU A 6 3.93 23.53 0.80
CA LEU A 6 2.71 23.89 1.54
C LEU A 6 1.67 22.75 1.59
N ARG A 7 1.90 21.63 0.91
CA ARG A 7 0.96 20.49 0.91
C ARG A 7 1.17 19.63 2.14
N VAL A 8 0.51 20.01 3.23
CA VAL A 8 0.23 19.11 4.35
C VAL A 8 -1.03 18.34 4.00
N TYR A 9 -0.98 17.02 4.14
CA TYR A 9 -2.17 16.17 4.02
C TYR A 9 -2.69 15.87 5.42
N ASN A 10 -3.89 16.36 5.74
CA ASN A 10 -4.47 16.21 7.07
C ASN A 10 -5.40 15.00 7.16
N HIS A 11 -5.83 14.48 6.00
CA HIS A 11 -6.81 13.41 5.93
C HIS A 11 -6.34 12.29 5.01
N LEU A 12 -6.69 11.05 5.38
CA LEU A 12 -6.43 9.86 4.56
C LEU A 12 -7.08 9.98 3.17
N SER A 13 -8.22 10.65 3.07
CA SER A 13 -8.89 10.89 1.79
C SER A 13 -8.03 11.68 0.82
N GLU A 14 -7.23 12.65 1.27
CA GLU A 14 -6.36 13.43 0.40
C GLU A 14 -5.20 12.58 -0.15
N ILE A 15 -4.64 11.72 0.70
CA ILE A 15 -3.63 10.73 0.30
C ILE A 15 -4.24 9.73 -0.70
N TRP A 16 -5.46 9.26 -0.42
CA TRP A 16 -6.19 8.35 -1.29
C TRP A 16 -6.39 8.95 -2.68
N HIS A 17 -6.90 10.18 -2.76
CA HIS A 17 -7.10 10.86 -4.04
C HIS A 17 -5.77 11.11 -4.77
N MET A 18 -4.69 11.39 -4.04
CA MET A 18 -3.37 11.58 -4.63
C MET A 18 -2.86 10.29 -5.31
N VAL A 19 -2.95 9.15 -4.62
CA VAL A 19 -2.53 7.84 -5.16
C VAL A 19 -3.49 7.37 -6.27
N ALA A 20 -4.79 7.46 -6.05
CA ALA A 20 -5.81 6.97 -6.99
C ALA A 20 -5.78 7.72 -8.34
N ARG A 21 -5.26 8.95 -8.39
CA ARG A 21 -5.08 9.69 -9.65
C ARG A 21 -3.92 9.16 -10.51
N THR A 22 -2.91 8.53 -9.91
CA THR A 22 -1.67 8.20 -10.62
C THR A 22 -1.35 6.71 -10.68
N ALA A 23 -1.83 5.89 -9.75
CA ALA A 23 -1.38 4.50 -9.62
C ALA A 23 -1.64 3.66 -10.88
N PHE A 24 -2.84 3.73 -11.47
CA PHE A 24 -3.14 2.98 -12.69
C PHE A 24 -2.43 3.53 -13.94
N VAL A 25 -2.16 4.84 -13.95
CA VAL A 25 -1.34 5.47 -15.00
C VAL A 25 0.10 4.95 -14.95
N GLN A 26 0.65 4.76 -13.75
CA GLN A 26 1.99 4.18 -13.56
C GLN A 26 2.07 2.72 -14.00
N LEU A 27 0.94 2.01 -14.03
CA LEU A 27 0.81 0.64 -14.55
C LEU A 27 0.50 0.60 -16.06
N ASP A 28 0.71 1.72 -16.76
CA ASP A 28 0.46 1.86 -18.20
C ASP A 28 -0.95 1.41 -18.62
N HIS A 29 -1.92 1.57 -17.72
CA HIS A 29 -3.32 1.14 -17.91
C HIS A 29 -3.46 -0.36 -18.21
N SER A 30 -2.44 -1.15 -17.86
CA SER A 30 -2.39 -2.59 -18.10
C SER A 30 -3.05 -3.37 -16.96
N VAL A 31 -4.13 -4.08 -17.28
CA VAL A 31 -4.85 -4.93 -16.32
C VAL A 31 -3.97 -6.07 -15.82
N LEU A 32 -3.08 -6.59 -16.67
CA LEU A 32 -2.17 -7.67 -16.29
C LEU A 32 -1.16 -7.18 -15.23
N GLN A 33 -0.61 -5.98 -15.42
CA GLN A 33 0.29 -5.38 -14.43
C GLN A 33 -0.45 -5.09 -13.13
N LEU A 34 -1.69 -4.61 -13.18
CA LEU A 34 -2.52 -4.41 -12.00
C LEU A 34 -2.72 -5.70 -11.22
N ILE A 35 -3.11 -6.80 -11.88
CA ILE A 35 -3.28 -8.11 -11.23
C ILE A 35 -1.96 -8.56 -10.60
N GLY A 36 -0.85 -8.45 -11.35
CA GLY A 36 0.49 -8.77 -10.85
C GLY A 36 0.87 -7.96 -9.61
N THR A 37 0.60 -6.65 -9.61
CA THR A 37 0.84 -5.77 -8.46
C THR A 37 -0.03 -6.14 -7.27
N VAL A 38 -1.33 -6.40 -7.47
CA VAL A 38 -2.23 -6.79 -6.36
C VAL A 38 -1.77 -8.12 -5.75
N VAL A 39 -1.45 -9.12 -6.58
CA VAL A 39 -0.94 -10.42 -6.11
C VAL A 39 0.39 -10.25 -5.39
N GLY A 40 1.33 -9.50 -5.97
CA GLY A 40 2.64 -9.24 -5.35
C GLY A 40 2.51 -8.53 -4.00
N MET A 41 1.68 -7.50 -3.92
CA MET A 41 1.39 -6.78 -2.67
C MET A 41 0.73 -7.70 -1.64
N ALA A 42 -0.24 -8.53 -2.05
CA ALA A 42 -0.92 -9.46 -1.15
C ALA A 42 0.07 -10.50 -0.58
N ILE A 43 0.94 -11.06 -1.42
CA ILE A 43 1.97 -12.00 -0.98
C ILE A 43 2.93 -11.31 -0.01
N ILE A 44 3.48 -10.15 -0.37
CA ILE A 44 4.47 -9.46 0.46
C ILE A 44 3.86 -9.05 1.80
N TYR A 45 2.69 -8.40 1.81
CA TYR A 45 2.16 -7.76 3.00
C TYR A 45 1.20 -8.61 3.81
N LEU A 46 0.47 -9.54 3.19
CA LEU A 46 -0.57 -10.33 3.88
C LEU A 46 -0.15 -11.77 4.18
N ALA A 47 0.82 -12.36 3.46
CA ALA A 47 1.21 -13.74 3.70
C ALA A 47 1.70 -13.96 5.14
N ALA A 48 2.56 -13.08 5.65
CA ALA A 48 3.12 -13.17 6.99
C ALA A 48 2.05 -13.15 8.11
N PRO A 49 1.13 -12.15 8.17
CA PRO A 49 0.07 -12.16 9.19
C PRO A 49 -0.93 -13.30 8.99
N ILE A 50 -1.24 -13.71 7.75
CA ILE A 50 -2.13 -14.85 7.50
C ILE A 50 -1.50 -16.15 8.03
N MET A 51 -0.22 -16.39 7.76
CA MET A 51 0.50 -17.56 8.27
C MET A 51 0.54 -17.58 9.79
N ALA A 52 0.79 -16.44 10.43
CA ALA A 52 0.82 -16.32 11.89
C ALA A 52 -0.56 -16.55 12.55
N ILE A 53 -1.65 -16.11 11.91
CA ILE A 53 -3.01 -16.40 12.39
C ILE A 53 -3.33 -17.88 12.18
N TRP A 54 -3.00 -18.42 11.00
CA TRP A 54 -3.28 -19.81 10.65
C TRP A 54 -2.55 -20.79 11.56
N SER A 55 -1.29 -20.53 11.92
CA SER A 55 -0.55 -21.35 12.89
C SER A 55 -1.22 -21.39 14.26
N GLY A 56 -1.84 -20.29 14.69
CA GLY A 56 -2.60 -20.25 15.94
C GLY A 56 -3.84 -21.14 15.92
N ILE A 57 -4.41 -21.39 14.73
CA ILE A 57 -5.59 -22.23 14.53
C ILE A 57 -5.19 -23.70 14.38
N THR A 58 -4.14 -24.00 13.60
CA THR A 58 -3.72 -25.38 13.32
C THR A 58 -2.75 -25.95 14.34
N GLY A 59 -2.12 -25.11 15.16
CA GLY A 59 -1.03 -25.49 16.08
C GLY A 59 0.29 -25.78 15.36
N ASP A 60 0.43 -25.39 14.08
CA ASP A 60 1.66 -25.62 13.31
C ASP A 60 2.74 -24.58 13.69
N GLU A 61 3.66 -24.99 14.55
CA GLU A 61 4.75 -24.14 15.04
C GLU A 61 5.69 -23.68 13.92
N LEU A 62 5.94 -24.52 12.90
CA LEU A 62 6.85 -24.17 11.80
C LEU A 62 6.25 -23.05 10.95
N LEU A 63 4.96 -23.13 10.67
CA LEU A 63 4.23 -22.08 9.95
C LEU A 63 4.21 -20.78 10.75
N GLY A 64 4.03 -20.86 12.07
CA GLY A 64 4.05 -19.70 12.95
C GLY A 64 5.41 -19.02 13.02
N LEU A 65 6.50 -19.80 13.11
CA LEU A 65 7.87 -19.29 13.08
C LEU A 65 8.20 -18.66 11.72
N ALA A 66 7.78 -19.27 10.61
CA ALA A 66 7.99 -18.71 9.28
C ALA A 66 7.21 -17.40 9.09
N GLY A 67 5.92 -17.38 9.44
CA GLY A 67 5.05 -16.19 9.33
C GLY A 67 5.52 -15.06 10.25
N GLY A 68 5.80 -15.36 11.51
CA GLY A 68 6.32 -14.41 12.49
C GLY A 68 7.70 -13.88 12.10
N GLY A 69 8.61 -14.75 11.63
CA GLY A 69 9.93 -14.37 11.13
C GLY A 69 9.85 -13.45 9.92
N ALA A 70 9.01 -13.77 8.93
CA ALA A 70 8.78 -12.92 7.77
C ALA A 70 8.22 -11.54 8.16
N TRP A 71 7.27 -11.50 9.10
CA TRP A 71 6.71 -10.25 9.61
C TRP A 71 7.76 -9.41 10.35
N LEU A 72 8.59 -10.04 11.19
CA LEU A 72 9.68 -9.38 11.88
C LEU A 72 10.71 -8.79 10.92
N VAL A 73 11.13 -9.55 9.90
CA VAL A 73 12.05 -9.06 8.87
C VAL A 73 11.45 -7.84 8.17
N MET A 74 10.19 -7.91 7.75
CA MET A 74 9.48 -6.78 7.14
C MET A 74 9.47 -5.55 8.05
N ALA A 75 9.16 -5.72 9.33
CA ALA A 75 9.15 -4.63 10.31
C ALA A 75 10.54 -4.02 10.50
N ILE A 76 11.57 -4.85 10.68
CA ILE A 76 12.98 -4.42 10.85
C ILE A 76 13.46 -3.63 9.62
N THR A 77 13.13 -4.07 8.41
CA THR A 77 13.48 -3.36 7.17
C THR A 77 12.87 -1.96 7.10
N PHE A 78 11.71 -1.73 7.74
CA PHE A 78 11.03 -0.43 7.74
C PHE A 78 11.42 0.50 8.90
N LEU A 79 12.07 -0.02 9.93
CA LEU A 79 12.54 0.77 11.09
C LEU A 79 13.39 2.00 10.69
N PRO A 80 14.34 1.92 9.74
CA PRO A 80 15.12 3.08 9.31
C PRO A 80 14.25 4.22 8.80
N THR A 81 13.18 3.89 8.06
CA THR A 81 12.22 4.87 7.54
C THR A 81 11.46 5.56 8.68
N LEU A 82 10.94 4.79 9.65
CA LEU A 82 10.27 5.38 10.82
C LEU A 82 11.20 6.27 11.64
N ARG A 83 12.47 5.88 11.80
CA ARG A 83 13.48 6.69 12.49
C ARG A 83 13.79 7.97 11.74
N LEU A 84 13.90 7.91 10.41
CA LEU A 84 14.09 9.09 9.56
C LEU A 84 12.97 10.11 9.74
N TYR A 85 11.72 9.63 9.80
CA TYR A 85 10.54 10.48 10.01
C TYR A 85 10.23 10.75 11.50
N LYS A 86 11.09 10.32 12.45
CA LYS A 86 10.92 10.48 13.90
C LYS A 86 9.57 9.95 14.43
N MET A 87 9.09 8.88 13.82
CA MET A 87 7.84 8.22 14.19
C MET A 87 8.08 7.10 15.21
N ASN A 88 7.03 6.72 15.94
CA ASN A 88 7.09 5.60 16.89
C ASN A 88 7.40 4.27 16.14
N PRO A 89 8.47 3.54 16.48
CA PRO A 89 8.82 2.26 15.85
C PRO A 89 7.72 1.19 15.91
N ALA A 90 6.80 1.27 16.87
CA ALA A 90 5.66 0.35 16.97
C ALA A 90 4.79 0.33 15.69
N TRP A 91 4.78 1.42 14.92
CA TRP A 91 4.09 1.48 13.63
C TRP A 91 4.63 0.51 12.59
N ALA A 92 5.83 -0.05 12.76
CA ALA A 92 6.36 -1.05 11.84
C ALA A 92 5.51 -2.32 11.78
N MET A 93 4.84 -2.67 12.88
CA MET A 93 3.94 -3.83 12.90
C MET A 93 2.64 -3.58 12.12
N ALA A 94 2.28 -2.33 11.88
CA ALA A 94 1.11 -1.95 11.08
C ALA A 94 1.38 -1.93 9.56
N LEU A 95 2.60 -2.29 9.11
CA LEU A 95 2.96 -2.37 7.68
C LEU A 95 1.98 -3.19 6.83
N PRO A 96 1.53 -4.39 7.26
CA PRO A 96 0.55 -5.16 6.51
C PRO A 96 -0.73 -4.36 6.22
N LEU A 97 -1.20 -3.61 7.20
CA LEU A 97 -2.39 -2.77 7.07
C LEU A 97 -2.14 -1.60 6.12
N ALA A 98 -0.97 -0.95 6.21
CA ALA A 98 -0.59 0.11 5.27
C ALA A 98 -0.49 -0.41 3.83
N GLY A 99 0.10 -1.60 3.64
CA GLY A 99 0.16 -2.29 2.35
C GLY A 99 -1.23 -2.59 1.79
N LEU A 100 -2.13 -3.13 2.61
CA LEU A 100 -3.52 -3.39 2.24
C LEU A 100 -4.24 -2.11 1.76
N ILE A 101 -4.11 -1.02 2.53
CA ILE A 101 -4.72 0.28 2.20
C ILE A 101 -4.15 0.80 0.87
N TYR A 102 -2.83 0.70 0.67
CA TYR A 102 -2.20 1.11 -0.59
C TYR A 102 -2.67 0.26 -1.78
N THR A 103 -2.77 -1.06 -1.61
CA THR A 103 -3.33 -1.94 -2.64
C THR A 103 -4.76 -1.56 -2.99
N ALA A 104 -5.58 -1.23 -1.99
CA ALA A 104 -6.95 -0.76 -2.21
C ALA A 104 -7.00 0.56 -3.00
N MET A 105 -6.12 1.52 -2.69
CA MET A 105 -5.96 2.76 -3.47
C MET A 105 -5.58 2.48 -4.93
N THR A 106 -4.68 1.51 -5.17
CA THR A 106 -4.25 1.11 -6.52
C THR A 106 -5.40 0.49 -7.31
N VAL A 107 -6.20 -0.39 -6.70
CA VAL A 107 -7.39 -0.97 -7.34
C VAL A 107 -8.45 0.10 -7.60
N ASP A 108 -8.66 1.02 -6.65
CA ASP A 108 -9.59 2.12 -6.83
C ASP A 108 -9.16 3.07 -7.94
N SER A 109 -7.84 3.28 -8.14
CA SER A 109 -7.29 4.01 -9.29
C SER A 109 -7.76 3.41 -10.63
N ALA A 110 -7.66 2.09 -10.79
CA ALA A 110 -8.10 1.41 -12.00
C ALA A 110 -9.62 1.51 -12.20
N ARG A 111 -10.39 1.35 -11.11
CA ARG A 111 -11.84 1.55 -11.13
C ARG A 111 -12.23 2.97 -11.54
N GLN A 112 -11.55 3.99 -11.02
CA GLN A 112 -11.79 5.39 -11.39
C GLN A 112 -11.45 5.66 -12.86
N HIS A 113 -10.39 5.03 -13.38
CA HIS A 113 -10.05 5.09 -14.80
C HIS A 113 -11.18 4.51 -15.68
N TRP A 114 -11.64 3.29 -15.40
CA TRP A 114 -12.76 2.67 -16.12
C TRP A 114 -14.08 3.42 -15.98
N ALA A 115 -14.29 4.12 -14.86
CA ALA A 115 -15.45 4.99 -14.65
C ALA A 115 -15.36 6.34 -15.39
N GLY A 116 -14.34 6.57 -16.23
CA GLY A 116 -14.13 7.82 -16.97
C GLY A 116 -13.67 9.00 -16.11
N ARG A 117 -13.27 8.75 -14.85
CA ARG A 117 -12.85 9.78 -13.88
C ARG A 117 -11.34 9.91 -13.76
N GLY A 118 -10.57 8.97 -14.33
CA GLY A 118 -9.11 8.91 -14.22
C GLY A 118 -8.35 10.08 -14.85
N GLY A 119 -9.00 10.88 -15.70
CA GLY A 119 -8.39 12.03 -16.39
C GLY A 119 -8.63 13.40 -15.75
N ALA A 120 -9.31 13.49 -14.60
CA ALA A 120 -9.71 14.76 -14.01
C ALA A 120 -8.50 15.55 -13.44
N TRP A 121 -7.92 16.44 -14.24
CA TRP A 121 -6.87 17.37 -13.81
C TRP A 121 -7.35 18.81 -13.91
N LYS A 122 -7.45 19.51 -12.77
CA LYS A 122 -8.02 20.87 -12.67
C LYS A 122 -9.40 21.01 -13.33
N GLY A 123 -10.33 20.08 -13.06
CA GLY A 123 -11.70 20.14 -13.58
C GLY A 123 -11.86 19.77 -15.06
N ARG A 124 -10.80 19.28 -15.72
CA ARG A 124 -10.86 18.80 -17.10
C ARG A 124 -10.67 17.29 -17.10
N SER A 125 -11.68 16.56 -17.57
CA SER A 125 -11.56 15.14 -17.90
C SER A 125 -11.10 15.02 -19.34
N TYR A 126 -9.89 14.48 -19.55
CA TYR A 126 -9.44 14.11 -20.88
C TYR A 126 -10.03 12.73 -21.20
N SER A 127 -11.01 12.68 -22.10
CA SER A 127 -11.41 11.43 -22.75
C SER A 127 -10.32 11.06 -23.75
N SER A 128 -9.71 9.90 -23.58
CA SER A 128 -8.93 9.23 -24.63
C SER A 128 -9.87 8.68 -25.70
#